data_AF-A0A7C1BID5-F1
#
_entry.id   AF-A0A7C1BID5-F1
#
_cell.length_a   1.000
_cell.length_b   1.000
_cell.length_c   1.000
_cell.angle_alpha   90.00
_cell.angle_beta   90.00
_cell.angle_gamma   90.00
#
_symmetry.space_group_name_H-M   'P 1'
#
loop_
_entity.id
_entity.type
_entity.pdbx_description
1 polymer ?
#
loop_
_entity_poly.entity_id
_entity_poly.type
_entity_poly.pdbx_seq_one_letter_code
_entity_poly.pdbx_strand_id
1 'polypeptide(L)'
;MRLVKLETLKPKPSRRVSSILLELLGETGYKGYSVCDQCGLCLSVCPSGFWTALSMLRILRLARLGSEERVYGLDELWMCTTCYTCQDSCPHGIATTDHLRILRNLAFSSGYALKNHIKVAYNLLKYGHAIPPKDEILKIREEIGLDPPPTTIKHDWALKQVRRLFEMTGFGKLLERYGVDHG
;
A
#
# COMPACT_ATOMS: atom_id res chain seq x y z
N MET A 1 13.46 -11.13 4.00
CA MET A 1 13.07 -9.81 4.52
C MET A 1 11.93 -10.02 5.50
N ARG A 2 12.21 -10.32 6.78
CA ARG A 2 11.18 -10.75 7.74
C ARG A 2 10.21 -9.59 8.01
N LEU A 3 8.91 -9.85 7.84
CA LEU A 3 7.86 -9.03 8.41
C LEU A 3 8.20 -8.70 9.87
N VAL A 4 8.01 -7.45 10.26
CA VAL A 4 7.94 -7.14 11.69
C VAL A 4 6.59 -7.70 12.15
N LYS A 5 6.58 -8.93 12.63
CA LYS A 5 5.54 -9.34 13.58
C LYS A 5 5.83 -8.54 14.83
N LEU A 6 5.12 -7.43 15.01
CA LEU A 6 4.91 -6.91 16.36
C LEU A 6 4.20 -8.03 17.10
N GLU A 7 4.92 -8.77 17.95
CA GLU A 7 4.46 -9.99 18.62
C GLU A 7 3.24 -9.77 19.55
N THR A 8 2.69 -8.57 19.63
CA THR A 8 1.61 -8.20 20.54
C THR A 8 0.36 -7.60 19.90
N LEU A 9 0.25 -7.55 18.58
CA LEU A 9 -1.00 -7.11 17.94
C LEU A 9 -1.66 -8.27 17.21
N LYS A 10 -2.49 -9.03 17.94
CA LYS A 10 -3.50 -9.90 17.31
C LYS A 10 -4.60 -8.99 16.77
N PRO A 11 -4.73 -8.82 15.44
CA PRO A 11 -5.83 -8.03 14.92
C PRO A 11 -7.16 -8.73 15.22
N LYS A 12 -8.14 -7.95 15.70
CA LYS A 12 -9.51 -8.42 15.80
C LYS A 12 -10.07 -8.54 14.37
N PRO A 13 -10.71 -9.67 14.02
CA PRO A 13 -11.24 -9.87 12.67
C PRO A 13 -12.32 -8.82 12.40
N SER A 14 -12.09 -7.94 11.43
CA SER A 14 -13.07 -6.95 11.00
C SER A 14 -13.63 -7.35 9.64
N ARG A 15 -14.88 -7.83 9.64
CA ARG A 15 -15.83 -7.99 8.52
C ARG A 15 -15.32 -8.62 7.22
N ARG A 16 -16.00 -9.70 6.83
CA ARG A 16 -15.85 -10.51 5.61
C ARG A 16 -15.44 -9.67 4.38
N VAL A 17 -14.18 -9.83 3.94
CA VAL A 17 -13.51 -9.28 2.72
C VAL A 17 -14.44 -9.22 1.51
N SER A 18 -15.34 -10.20 1.39
CA SER A 18 -16.30 -10.29 0.30
C SER A 18 -17.21 -9.07 0.13
N SER A 19 -17.68 -8.41 1.19
CA SER A 19 -18.64 -7.30 1.04
C SER A 19 -17.95 -6.00 0.61
N ILE A 20 -16.81 -5.69 1.24
CA ILE A 20 -16.02 -4.47 0.96
C ILE A 20 -15.46 -4.48 -0.46
N LEU A 21 -14.95 -5.63 -0.92
CA LEU A 21 -14.43 -5.72 -2.28
C LEU A 21 -15.54 -5.67 -3.34
N LEU A 22 -16.75 -6.16 -3.06
CA LEU A 22 -17.88 -6.02 -3.98
C LEU A 22 -18.36 -4.57 -4.11
N GLU A 23 -18.32 -3.79 -3.03
CA GLU A 23 -18.69 -2.37 -3.02
C GLU A 23 -17.66 -1.47 -3.75
N LEU A 24 -16.36 -1.73 -3.58
CA LEU A 24 -15.27 -0.91 -4.14
C LEU A 24 -15.13 -0.95 -5.68
N LEU A 25 -15.90 -1.79 -6.37
CA LEU A 25 -15.70 -2.13 -7.79
C LEU A 25 -16.82 -1.65 -8.71
N GLY A 26 -17.91 -1.11 -8.17
CA GLY A 26 -18.98 -0.54 -9.00
C GLY A 26 -18.54 0.64 -9.85
N GLU A 27 -17.38 1.25 -9.55
CA GLU A 27 -16.99 2.57 -10.03
C GLU A 27 -15.88 2.58 -11.10
N THR A 28 -15.15 1.48 -11.32
CA THR A 28 -13.90 1.50 -12.12
C THR A 28 -13.99 0.92 -13.53
N GLY A 29 -15.15 0.42 -13.96
CA GLY A 29 -15.33 -0.22 -15.28
C GLY A 29 -14.68 -1.61 -15.40
N TYR A 30 -13.97 -2.08 -14.37
CA TYR A 30 -13.39 -3.41 -14.30
C TYR A 30 -14.27 -4.35 -13.47
N LYS A 31 -14.20 -5.66 -13.78
CA LYS A 31 -14.94 -6.69 -13.04
C LYS A 31 -14.22 -7.09 -11.76
N GLY A 32 -14.98 -7.57 -10.78
CA GLY A 32 -14.44 -8.10 -9.55
C GLY A 32 -13.81 -9.48 -9.68
N TYR A 33 -13.04 -9.88 -8.67
CA TYR A 33 -12.40 -11.20 -8.65
C TYR A 33 -13.40 -12.38 -8.62
N SER A 34 -14.70 -12.12 -8.42
CA SER A 34 -15.75 -13.15 -8.45
C SER A 34 -15.85 -13.87 -9.80
N VAL A 35 -15.53 -13.17 -10.90
CA VAL A 35 -15.51 -13.75 -12.25
C VAL A 35 -14.19 -14.44 -12.59
N CYS A 36 -13.22 -14.50 -11.66
CA CYS A 36 -11.95 -15.18 -11.86
C CYS A 36 -12.15 -16.69 -11.94
N ASP A 37 -11.76 -17.27 -13.07
CA ASP A 37 -11.75 -18.70 -13.37
C ASP A 37 -10.42 -19.41 -13.05
N GLN A 38 -9.42 -18.65 -12.58
CA GLN A 38 -8.05 -19.12 -12.30
C GLN A 38 -7.24 -19.53 -13.55
N CYS A 39 -7.46 -18.89 -14.71
CA CYS A 39 -6.69 -19.15 -15.94
C CYS A 39 -5.16 -18.96 -15.84
N GLY A 40 -4.67 -18.19 -14.87
CA GLY A 40 -3.24 -18.09 -14.55
C GLY A 40 -2.42 -17.14 -15.42
N LEU A 41 -3.04 -16.41 -16.35
CA LEU A 41 -2.34 -15.41 -17.15
C LEU A 41 -1.65 -14.34 -16.30
N CYS A 42 -2.27 -13.94 -15.20
CA CYS A 42 -1.68 -12.97 -14.27
C CYS A 42 -0.37 -13.46 -13.60
N LEU A 43 -0.14 -14.76 -13.54
CA LEU A 43 1.12 -15.34 -13.06
C LEU A 43 2.19 -15.32 -14.15
N SER A 44 1.84 -15.69 -15.39
CA SER A 44 2.80 -15.78 -16.50
C SER A 44 3.33 -14.42 -16.94
N VAL A 45 2.51 -13.36 -16.87
CA VAL A 45 2.94 -12.00 -17.24
C VAL A 45 3.59 -11.23 -16.10
N CYS A 46 3.68 -11.81 -14.89
CA CYS A 46 4.15 -11.07 -13.73
C CYS A 46 5.69 -10.99 -13.68
N PRO A 47 6.30 -9.79 -13.77
CA PRO A 47 7.75 -9.67 -13.67
C PRO A 47 8.25 -10.04 -12.27
N SER A 48 7.51 -9.69 -11.21
CA SER A 48 7.85 -10.05 -9.83
C SER A 48 7.67 -11.54 -9.56
N GLY A 49 6.61 -12.16 -10.11
CA GLY A 49 6.30 -13.58 -9.90
C GLY A 49 7.36 -14.51 -10.48
N PHE A 50 8.12 -14.06 -11.48
CA PHE A 50 9.23 -14.82 -12.05
C PHE A 50 10.39 -15.02 -11.06
N TRP A 51 10.66 -14.04 -10.19
CA TRP A 51 11.80 -14.03 -9.28
C TRP A 51 11.43 -14.29 -7.82
N THR A 52 10.14 -14.40 -7.50
CA THR A 52 9.64 -14.42 -6.12
C THR A 52 8.48 -15.40 -5.95
N ALA A 53 7.99 -15.53 -4.72
CA ALA A 53 6.80 -16.36 -4.41
C ALA A 53 5.47 -15.67 -4.75
N LEU A 54 5.48 -14.50 -5.39
CA LEU A 54 4.25 -13.78 -5.76
C LEU A 54 3.39 -14.59 -6.72
N SER A 55 2.21 -14.97 -6.23
CA SER A 55 1.18 -15.61 -7.03
C SER A 55 -0.14 -14.86 -6.89
N MET A 56 -0.49 -14.10 -7.94
CA MET A 56 -1.78 -13.43 -8.02
C MET A 56 -2.95 -14.42 -7.98
N LEU A 57 -2.79 -15.60 -8.56
CA LEU A 57 -3.77 -16.69 -8.45
C LEU A 57 -4.05 -17.05 -7.00
N ARG A 58 -3.01 -17.31 -6.21
CA ARG A 58 -3.12 -17.68 -4.79
C ARG A 58 -3.78 -16.57 -3.98
N ILE A 59 -3.38 -15.32 -4.20
CA ILE A 59 -3.96 -14.16 -3.52
C ILE A 59 -5.45 -14.04 -3.83
N LEU A 60 -5.84 -14.05 -5.11
CA LEU A 60 -7.24 -13.93 -5.52
C LEU A 60 -8.09 -15.12 -5.06
N ARG A 61 -7.52 -16.33 -5.07
CA ARG A 61 -8.19 -17.54 -4.57
C ARG A 61 -8.48 -17.44 -3.07
N LEU A 62 -7.50 -17.04 -2.28
CA LEU A 62 -7.66 -16.88 -0.83
C LEU A 62 -8.64 -15.74 -0.48
N ALA A 63 -8.60 -14.64 -1.24
CA ALA A 63 -9.56 -13.55 -1.10
C ALA A 63 -10.99 -14.02 -1.42
N ARG A 64 -11.18 -14.83 -2.47
CA ARG A 64 -12.49 -15.41 -2.82
C ARG A 64 -13.01 -16.38 -1.76
N LEU A 65 -12.13 -17.09 -1.07
CA LEU A 65 -12.49 -17.98 0.04
C LEU A 65 -12.76 -17.22 1.35
N GLY A 66 -12.61 -15.89 1.38
CA GLY A 66 -12.78 -15.08 2.60
C GLY A 66 -11.74 -15.36 3.68
N SER A 67 -10.57 -15.90 3.30
CA SER A 67 -9.49 -16.25 4.24
C SER A 67 -8.58 -15.05 4.52
N GLU A 68 -9.10 -14.02 5.19
CA GLU A 68 -8.45 -12.71 5.32
C GLU A 68 -7.08 -12.77 5.98
N GLU A 69 -6.98 -13.37 7.17
CA GLU A 69 -5.71 -13.49 7.90
C GLU A 69 -4.64 -14.22 7.09
N ARG A 70 -5.06 -15.20 6.28
CA ARG A 70 -4.16 -15.93 5.40
C ARG A 70 -3.67 -15.10 4.23
N VAL A 71 -4.45 -14.11 3.76
CA VAL A 71 -4.03 -13.16 2.71
C VAL A 71 -3.14 -12.07 3.29
N TYR A 72 -3.54 -11.48 4.42
CA TYR A 72 -2.81 -10.36 5.02
C TYR A 72 -1.43 -10.77 5.55
N GLY A 73 -1.30 -12.02 6.00
CA GLY A 73 -0.03 -12.59 6.45
C GLY A 73 0.94 -13.03 5.34
N LEU A 74 0.59 -12.85 4.06
CA LEU A 74 1.47 -13.19 2.95
C LEU A 74 2.55 -12.13 2.74
N ASP A 75 3.82 -12.50 2.89
CA ASP A 75 4.94 -11.64 2.50
C ASP A 75 4.83 -11.25 1.03
N GLU A 76 4.36 -12.18 0.19
CA GLU A 76 4.22 -11.97 -1.24
C GLU A 76 3.17 -10.91 -1.61
N LEU A 77 2.23 -10.58 -0.72
CA LEU A 77 1.29 -9.46 -0.93
C LEU A 77 2.04 -8.15 -1.21
N TRP A 78 3.23 -7.98 -0.64
CA TRP A 78 4.07 -6.80 -0.78
C TRP A 78 5.09 -6.86 -1.91
N MET A 79 5.16 -7.96 -2.67
CA MET A 79 6.11 -8.14 -3.78
C MET A 79 5.60 -7.61 -5.13
N CYS A 80 4.31 -7.32 -5.25
CA CYS A 80 3.74 -6.70 -6.45
C CYS A 80 4.22 -5.26 -6.61
N THR A 81 4.78 -4.94 -7.78
CA THR A 81 5.29 -3.61 -8.15
C THR A 81 4.23 -2.67 -8.70
N THR A 82 2.97 -3.11 -8.74
CA THR A 82 1.85 -2.33 -9.32
C THR A 82 2.12 -1.86 -10.76
N CYS A 83 2.69 -2.74 -11.59
CA CYS A 83 2.98 -2.47 -13.01
C CYS A 83 1.77 -2.58 -13.94
N TYR A 84 0.61 -3.01 -13.43
CA TYR A 84 -0.67 -3.18 -14.15
C TYR A 84 -0.73 -4.22 -15.29
N THR A 85 0.39 -4.84 -15.70
CA THR A 85 0.41 -5.82 -16.79
C THR A 85 -0.62 -6.94 -16.64
N CYS A 86 -0.79 -7.48 -15.43
CA CYS A 86 -1.76 -8.55 -15.16
C CYS A 86 -3.23 -8.09 -15.16
N GLN A 87 -3.48 -6.80 -14.98
CA GLN A 87 -4.82 -6.21 -15.04
C GLN A 87 -5.21 -5.99 -16.50
N ASP A 88 -4.32 -5.39 -17.27
CA ASP A 88 -4.55 -5.10 -18.69
C ASP A 88 -4.64 -6.37 -19.54
N SER A 89 -3.88 -7.41 -19.18
CA SER A 89 -3.92 -8.68 -19.90
C SER A 89 -5.12 -9.56 -19.53
N CYS A 90 -5.89 -9.22 -18.49
CA CYS A 90 -6.90 -10.14 -17.96
C CYS A 90 -8.05 -10.37 -18.97
N PRO A 91 -8.29 -11.60 -19.45
CA PRO A 91 -9.36 -11.88 -20.42
C PRO A 91 -10.76 -11.68 -19.85
N HIS A 92 -10.89 -11.67 -18.52
CA HIS A 92 -12.14 -11.42 -17.82
C HIS A 92 -12.30 -9.97 -17.37
N GLY A 93 -11.34 -9.09 -17.69
CA GLY A 93 -11.38 -7.67 -17.32
C GLY A 93 -11.33 -7.44 -15.80
N ILE A 94 -10.58 -8.26 -15.06
CA ILE A 94 -10.46 -8.14 -13.60
C ILE A 94 -9.43 -7.06 -13.26
N ALA A 95 -9.77 -6.15 -12.34
CA ALA A 95 -8.82 -5.15 -11.81
C ALA A 95 -7.78 -5.76 -10.85
N THR A 96 -6.99 -6.72 -11.30
CA THR A 96 -6.15 -7.56 -10.43
C THR A 96 -5.16 -6.74 -9.58
N THR A 97 -4.62 -5.65 -10.13
CA THR A 97 -3.69 -4.77 -9.41
C THR A 97 -4.42 -3.95 -8.35
N ASP A 98 -5.59 -3.41 -8.67
CA ASP A 98 -6.37 -2.62 -7.71
C ASP A 98 -6.95 -3.48 -6.58
N HIS A 99 -7.39 -4.70 -6.86
CA HIS A 99 -7.76 -5.66 -5.83
C HIS A 99 -6.61 -5.92 -4.86
N LEU A 100 -5.38 -6.08 -5.37
CA LEU A 100 -4.21 -6.26 -4.53
C LEU A 100 -3.91 -5.02 -3.68
N ARG A 101 -4.10 -3.81 -4.21
CA ARG A 101 -3.97 -2.56 -3.44
C ARG A 101 -5.02 -2.45 -2.32
N ILE A 102 -6.26 -2.83 -2.59
CA ILE A 102 -7.32 -2.90 -1.57
C ILE A 102 -6.94 -3.90 -0.48
N LEU A 103 -6.48 -5.09 -0.86
CA LEU A 103 -6.01 -6.10 0.10
C LEU A 103 -4.85 -5.58 0.96
N ARG A 104 -3.93 -4.78 0.39
CA ARG A 104 -2.87 -4.10 1.17
C ARG A 104 -3.43 -3.07 2.15
N ASN A 105 -4.44 -2.29 1.76
CA ASN A 105 -5.10 -1.32 2.66
C ASN A 105 -5.79 -2.02 3.83
N LEU A 106 -6.46 -3.14 3.56
CA LEU A 106 -7.10 -3.96 4.59
C LEU A 106 -6.07 -4.63 5.50
N ALA A 107 -4.99 -5.17 4.93
CA ALA A 107 -3.87 -5.73 5.68
C ALA A 107 -3.24 -4.66 6.61
N PHE A 108 -3.00 -3.46 6.10
CA PHE A 108 -2.48 -2.33 6.87
C PHE A 108 -3.46 -1.88 7.97
N SER A 109 -4.76 -1.80 7.66
CA SER A 109 -5.78 -1.52 8.69
C SER A 109 -5.84 -2.59 9.79
N SER A 110 -5.47 -3.81 9.42
CA SER A 110 -5.40 -5.00 10.29
C SER A 110 -4.02 -5.21 10.93
N GLY A 111 -3.13 -4.22 10.93
CA GLY A 111 -1.84 -4.32 11.64
C GLY A 111 -0.72 -5.05 10.89
N TYR A 112 -0.91 -5.41 9.61
CA TYR A 112 0.13 -6.01 8.77
C TYR A 112 0.80 -4.93 7.91
N ALA A 113 2.09 -4.69 8.13
CA ALA A 113 2.85 -3.72 7.36
C ALA A 113 4.34 -4.05 7.31
N LEU A 114 5.03 -3.49 6.31
CA LEU A 114 6.49 -3.50 6.26
C LEU A 114 7.07 -2.31 7.02
N LYS A 115 8.13 -2.54 7.79
CA LYS A 115 8.84 -1.50 8.56
C LYS A 115 9.20 -0.27 7.72
N ASN A 116 9.71 -0.49 6.51
CA ASN A 116 10.12 0.61 5.63
C ASN A 116 8.93 1.39 5.09
N HIS A 117 7.75 0.77 4.92
CA HIS A 117 6.53 1.50 4.53
C HIS A 117 6.04 2.39 5.67
N ILE A 118 6.10 1.92 6.91
CA ILE A 118 5.79 2.74 8.10
C ILE A 118 6.76 3.92 8.19
N LYS A 119 8.05 3.69 7.93
CA LYS A 119 9.07 4.77 7.92
C LYS A 119 8.78 5.84 6.86
N VAL A 120 8.33 5.45 5.68
CA VAL A 120 7.94 6.41 4.63
C VAL A 120 6.73 7.24 5.07
N ALA A 121 5.72 6.61 5.67
CA ALA A 121 4.56 7.32 6.20
C ALA A 121 4.95 8.28 7.34
N TYR A 122 5.83 7.86 8.24
CA TYR A 122 6.42 8.70 9.29
C TYR A 122 7.13 9.92 8.71
N ASN A 123 7.99 9.72 7.70
CA ASN A 123 8.71 10.83 7.09
C ASN A 123 7.75 11.84 6.44
N LEU A 124 6.70 11.34 5.77
CA LEU A 124 5.69 12.19 5.14
C LEU A 124 4.93 13.02 6.20
N LEU A 125 4.53 12.41 7.31
CA LEU A 125 3.86 13.11 8.41
C LEU A 125 4.76 14.17 9.07
N LYS A 126 6.02 13.81 9.32
CA LYS A 126 6.95 14.66 10.07
C LYS A 126 7.50 15.80 9.23
N TYR A 127 7.94 15.50 8.01
CA TYR A 127 8.70 16.40 7.14
C TYR A 127 7.94 16.84 5.88
N GLY A 128 6.78 16.24 5.58
CA GLY A 128 6.06 16.49 4.32
C GLY A 128 6.66 15.77 3.11
N HIS A 129 7.65 14.89 3.33
CA HIS A 129 8.36 14.19 2.27
C HIS A 129 8.60 12.72 2.64
N ALA A 130 8.41 11.81 1.69
CA ALA A 130 8.84 10.41 1.86
C ALA A 130 10.36 10.30 2.08
N ILE A 131 11.13 11.15 1.39
CA ILE A 131 12.57 11.28 1.48
C ILE A 131 12.87 12.75 1.77
N PRO A 132 13.02 13.15 3.05
CA PRO A 132 13.40 14.52 3.38
C PRO A 132 14.82 14.81 2.89
N PRO A 133 15.10 15.97 2.28
CA PRO A 133 16.45 16.31 1.89
C PRO A 133 17.30 16.54 3.14
N LYS A 134 18.56 16.15 3.02
CA LYS A 134 19.58 16.45 4.01
C LYS A 134 20.28 17.76 3.67
N ASP A 135 21.00 18.31 4.64
CA ASP A 135 21.74 19.55 4.48
C ASP A 135 22.75 19.48 3.33
N GLU A 136 23.36 18.31 3.07
CA GLU A 136 24.28 18.16 1.94
C GLU A 136 23.60 18.36 0.59
N ILE A 137 22.34 17.93 0.46
CA ILE A 137 21.57 18.10 -0.79
C ILE A 137 21.19 19.57 -0.97
N LEU A 138 20.88 20.29 0.11
CA LEU A 138 20.60 21.73 0.04
C LEU A 138 21.85 22.52 -0.37
N LYS A 139 23.03 22.15 0.14
CA LYS A 139 24.31 22.74 -0.28
C LYS A 139 24.61 22.48 -1.75
N ILE A 140 24.46 21.23 -2.22
CA ILE A 140 24.66 20.90 -3.63
C ILE A 140 23.74 21.74 -4.52
N ARG A 141 22.48 21.96 -4.11
CA ARG A 141 21.53 22.81 -4.84
C ARG A 141 22.01 24.25 -4.92
N GLU A 142 22.46 24.82 -3.81
CA GLU A 142 23.02 26.18 -3.77
C GLU A 142 24.25 26.31 -4.67
N GLU A 143 25.16 25.33 -4.65
CA GLU A 143 26.37 25.30 -5.51
C GLU A 143 26.03 25.30 -7.01
N ILE A 144 24.93 24.65 -7.41
CA ILE A 144 24.44 24.65 -8.79
C ILE A 144 23.42 25.77 -9.08
N GLY A 145 23.27 26.74 -8.17
CA GLY A 145 22.41 27.92 -8.35
C GLY A 145 20.91 27.63 -8.27
N LEU A 146 20.51 26.56 -7.60
CA LEU A 146 19.11 26.19 -7.40
C LEU A 146 18.64 26.54 -5.98
N ASP A 147 17.49 27.22 -5.91
CA ASP A 147 16.78 27.46 -4.67
C ASP A 147 16.39 26.16 -3.94
N PRO A 148 16.14 26.21 -2.62
CA PRO A 148 15.43 25.15 -1.91
C PRO A 148 14.11 24.80 -2.61
N PRO A 149 13.72 23.50 -2.68
CA PRO A 149 12.49 23.11 -3.34
C PRO A 149 11.27 23.86 -2.76
N PRO A 150 10.33 24.33 -3.60
CA PRO A 150 9.14 25.08 -3.16
C PRO A 150 8.08 24.13 -2.56
N THR A 151 8.48 23.34 -1.57
CA THR A 151 7.68 22.31 -0.91
C THR A 151 7.52 22.65 0.57
N THR A 152 7.16 21.67 1.41
CA THR A 152 7.11 21.84 2.87
C THR A 152 8.43 22.29 3.49
N ILE A 153 9.54 22.24 2.75
CA ILE A 153 10.86 22.77 3.14
C ILE A 153 10.89 24.30 3.12
N LYS A 154 10.31 24.91 2.07
CA LYS A 154 10.28 26.38 1.91
C LYS A 154 9.04 27.00 2.55
N HIS A 155 8.00 26.19 2.76
CA HIS A 155 6.67 26.66 3.14
C HIS A 155 6.12 25.90 4.36
N ASP A 156 6.31 26.46 5.56
CA ASP A 156 5.81 25.87 6.81
C ASP A 156 4.30 25.65 6.84
N TRP A 157 3.54 26.52 6.17
CA TRP A 157 2.09 26.37 6.06
C TRP A 157 1.70 25.09 5.32
N ALA A 158 2.49 24.64 4.34
CA ALA A 158 2.21 23.44 3.56
C ALA A 158 2.38 22.19 4.42
N LEU A 159 3.35 22.17 5.33
CA LEU A 159 3.49 21.07 6.30
C LEU A 159 2.27 20.97 7.23
N LYS A 160 1.72 22.11 7.67
CA LYS A 160 0.47 22.14 8.45
C LYS A 160 -0.70 21.56 7.65
N GLN A 161 -0.79 21.83 6.35
CA GLN A 161 -1.83 21.24 5.49
C GLN A 161 -1.66 19.72 5.34
N VAL A 162 -0.43 19.23 5.18
CA VAL A 162 -0.17 17.78 5.13
C VAL A 162 -0.65 17.10 6.42
N ARG A 163 -0.28 17.65 7.59
CA ARG A 163 -0.74 17.11 8.89
C ARG A 163 -2.26 17.15 9.03
N ARG A 164 -2.89 18.24 8.58
CA ARG A 164 -4.35 18.36 8.56
C ARG A 164 -5.02 17.27 7.71
N LEU A 165 -4.45 16.93 6.56
CA LEU A 165 -4.96 15.82 5.74
C LEU A 165 -4.82 14.47 6.44
N PHE A 166 -3.74 14.24 7.18
CA PHE A 166 -3.56 13.01 7.97
C PHE A 166 -4.61 12.89 9.08
N GLU A 167 -4.98 14.00 9.72
CA GLU A 167 -6.08 14.04 10.69
C GLU A 167 -7.43 13.77 10.03
N MET A 168 -7.75 14.50 8.95
CA MET A 168 -9.04 14.42 8.26
C MET A 168 -9.32 13.05 7.64
N THR A 169 -8.29 12.40 7.11
CA THR A 169 -8.40 11.04 6.54
C THR A 169 -8.38 9.94 7.60
N GLY A 170 -8.05 10.28 8.86
CA GLY A 170 -7.84 9.30 9.93
C GLY A 170 -6.54 8.50 9.80
N PHE A 171 -5.68 8.80 8.83
CA PHE A 171 -4.42 8.09 8.62
C PHE A 171 -3.42 8.28 9.77
N GLY A 172 -3.42 9.46 10.43
CA GLY A 172 -2.61 9.69 11.64
C GLY A 172 -2.92 8.69 12.76
N LYS A 173 -4.20 8.55 13.12
CA LYS A 173 -4.68 7.55 14.09
C LYS A 173 -4.35 6.12 13.69
N LEU A 174 -4.37 5.82 12.39
CA LEU A 174 -4.00 4.50 11.90
C LEU A 174 -2.52 4.19 12.12
N LEU A 175 -1.65 5.20 11.99
CA LEU A 175 -0.20 5.07 12.22
C LEU A 175 0.17 4.85 13.69
N GLU A 176 -0.64 5.30 14.64
CA GLU A 176 -0.43 5.03 16.08
C GLU A 176 -0.36 3.54 16.39
N ARG A 177 -1.11 2.70 15.67
CA ARG A 177 -1.05 1.23 15.78
C ARG A 177 0.33 0.67 15.50
N TYR A 178 1.16 1.43 14.78
CA TYR A 178 2.51 1.08 14.40
C TYR A 178 3.56 1.85 15.21
N GLY A 179 3.16 2.49 16.31
CA GLY A 179 4.04 3.25 17.19
C GLY A 179 4.52 4.58 16.62
N VAL A 180 3.81 5.12 15.62
CA VAL A 180 4.07 6.45 15.08
C VAL A 180 3.08 7.42 15.70
N ASP A 181 3.59 8.28 16.59
CA ASP A 181 2.83 9.39 17.15
C ASP A 181 2.55 10.44 16.06
N HIS A 182 1.33 10.98 16.09
CA HIS A 182 0.87 11.95 15.10
C HIS A 182 0.67 13.36 15.62
N GLY A 183 0.94 13.59 16.92
CA GLY A 183 0.92 14.92 17.55
C GLY A 183 -0.48 15.38 17.94
#